data_AF-A0AAV7IIC1-F1
#
_entry.id   AF-A0AAV7IIC1-F1
#
_cell.length_a   1.000
_cell.length_b   1.000
_cell.length_c   1.000
_cell.angle_alpha   90.00
_cell.angle_beta   90.00
_cell.angle_gamma   90.00
#
_symmetry.space_group_name_H-M   'P 1'
#
loop_
_entity.id
_entity.type
_entity.pdbx_description
1 polymer ?
#
loop_
_entity_poly.entity_id
_entity_poly.type
_entity_poly.pdbx_seq_one_letter_code
_entity_poly.pdbx_strand_id
1 'polypeptide(L)'
;MMCNFKYFSQKWSGDRSIIENLLDLLDIDELPRPPDENRPVQPNDGIVDDHECCICFSMESDSGETPSEVCNNEKCQRYFHSSCLLQWLQVVAGNQIFFDRIHGFCPNCNTNISCAIVSN
;
A
#
# COMPACT_ATOMS: atom_id res chain seq x y z
N MET A 1 -3.67 -19.53 -9.08
CA MET A 1 -4.75 -18.55 -8.94
C MET A 1 -5.03 -17.99 -10.34
N MET A 2 -6.01 -18.56 -11.05
CA MET A 2 -6.35 -18.12 -12.41
C MET A 2 -7.20 -16.84 -12.29
N CYS A 3 -6.73 -15.73 -12.86
CA CYS A 3 -7.49 -14.48 -12.88
C CYS A 3 -8.74 -14.65 -13.75
N ASN A 4 -9.91 -14.83 -13.11
CA ASN A 4 -11.22 -15.03 -13.75
C ASN A 4 -11.86 -13.74 -14.31
N PHE A 5 -11.09 -12.67 -14.49
CA PHE A 5 -11.60 -11.34 -14.90
C PHE A 5 -12.48 -11.39 -16.17
N LYS A 6 -12.16 -12.28 -17.11
CA LYS A 6 -12.97 -12.48 -18.34
C LYS A 6 -14.37 -13.05 -18.08
N TYR A 7 -14.56 -13.85 -17.04
CA TYR A 7 -15.86 -14.43 -16.69
C TYR A 7 -16.75 -13.41 -15.98
N PHE A 8 -16.17 -12.55 -15.14
CA PHE A 8 -16.92 -11.56 -14.35
C PHE A 8 -17.32 -10.32 -15.14
N SER A 9 -16.62 -9.94 -16.21
CA SER A 9 -17.04 -8.84 -17.09
C SER A 9 -18.42 -9.05 -17.72
N GLN A 10 -18.92 -10.28 -17.80
CA GLN A 10 -20.27 -10.58 -18.31
C GLN A 10 -21.36 -10.51 -17.23
N LYS A 11 -20.97 -10.48 -15.95
CA LYS A 11 -21.89 -10.35 -14.80
C LYS A 11 -22.11 -8.90 -14.36
N TRP A 12 -21.28 -7.98 -14.85
CA TRP A 12 -21.45 -6.56 -14.60
C TRP A 12 -22.77 -6.08 -15.22
N SER A 13 -23.70 -5.63 -14.38
CA SER A 13 -25.01 -5.10 -14.83
C SER A 13 -25.18 -3.65 -14.41
N GLY A 14 -25.75 -2.84 -15.30
CA GLY A 14 -26.16 -1.47 -15.01
C GLY A 14 -27.36 -1.36 -14.07
N ASP A 15 -28.07 -2.47 -13.86
CA ASP A 15 -29.22 -2.54 -12.94
C ASP A 15 -28.80 -2.78 -11.48
N ARG A 16 -27.51 -3.04 -11.24
CA ARG A 16 -26.93 -3.25 -9.92
C ARG A 16 -26.12 -2.04 -9.48
N SER A 17 -25.99 -1.84 -8.18
CA SER A 17 -25.06 -0.86 -7.66
C SER A 17 -23.61 -1.23 -7.99
N ILE A 18 -22.75 -0.22 -8.05
CA ILE A 18 -21.30 -0.43 -8.24
C ILE A 18 -20.74 -1.33 -7.14
N ILE A 19 -21.22 -1.19 -5.90
CA ILE A 19 -20.76 -2.00 -4.77
C ILE A 19 -21.10 -3.48 -4.98
N GLU A 20 -22.35 -3.81 -5.32
CA GLU A 20 -22.75 -5.21 -5.58
C GLU A 20 -21.95 -5.81 -6.73
N ASN A 21 -21.72 -5.06 -7.81
CA ASN A 21 -20.89 -5.52 -8.92
C ASN A 21 -19.44 -5.77 -8.48
N LEU A 22 -18.86 -4.95 -7.60
CA LEU A 22 -17.52 -5.13 -7.07
C LEU A 22 -17.43 -6.32 -6.10
N LEU A 23 -18.42 -6.50 -5.21
CA LEU A 23 -18.50 -7.64 -4.30
C LEU A 23 -18.55 -8.96 -5.06
N ASP A 24 -19.43 -9.07 -6.06
CA ASP A 24 -19.53 -10.25 -6.93
C ASP A 24 -18.25 -10.48 -7.75
N LEU A 25 -17.61 -9.42 -8.25
CA LEU A 25 -16.40 -9.52 -9.06
C LEU A 25 -15.17 -9.94 -8.23
N LEU A 26 -15.10 -9.48 -6.99
CA LEU A 26 -14.02 -9.79 -6.05
C LEU A 26 -14.27 -11.08 -5.25
N ASP A 27 -15.47 -11.67 -5.35
CA ASP A 27 -15.92 -12.85 -4.61
C ASP A 27 -15.80 -12.65 -3.08
N ILE A 28 -16.30 -11.49 -2.61
CA ILE A 28 -16.31 -11.09 -1.20
C ILE A 28 -17.70 -10.58 -0.80
N ASP A 29 -18.10 -10.84 0.43
CA ASP A 29 -19.42 -10.40 0.94
C ASP A 29 -19.41 -8.94 1.41
N GLU A 30 -18.28 -8.45 1.91
CA GLU A 30 -18.13 -7.09 2.43
C GLU A 30 -16.74 -6.50 2.10
N LEU A 31 -16.69 -5.19 1.87
CA LEU A 31 -15.42 -4.47 1.67
C LEU A 31 -14.65 -4.35 3.00
N PRO A 32 -13.31 -4.37 2.98
CA PRO A 32 -12.49 -4.15 4.17
C PRO A 32 -12.86 -2.81 4.83
N ARG A 33 -13.17 -2.86 6.13
CA ARG A 33 -13.35 -1.66 6.94
C ARG A 33 -11.98 -1.10 7.32
N PRO A 34 -11.85 0.24 7.46
CA PRO A 34 -10.63 0.80 8.00
C PRO A 34 -10.29 0.14 9.35
N PRO A 35 -9.00 0.00 9.69
CA PRO A 35 -8.59 -0.52 10.98
C PRO A 35 -9.29 0.26 12.11
N ASP A 36 -9.79 -0.45 13.12
CA ASP A 36 -10.40 0.17 14.29
C ASP A 36 -9.34 1.02 14.99
N GLU A 37 -9.63 2.33 15.13
CA GLU A 37 -8.80 3.31 15.83
C GLU A 37 -8.56 2.94 17.31
N ASN A 38 -9.33 1.99 17.85
CA ASN A 38 -9.16 1.45 19.20
C ASN A 38 -8.43 0.10 19.27
N ARG A 39 -7.83 -0.39 18.17
CA ARG A 39 -6.96 -1.58 18.23
C ARG A 39 -5.84 -1.29 19.24
N PRO A 40 -5.68 -2.10 20.31
CA PRO A 40 -4.53 -1.95 21.19
C PRO A 40 -3.27 -2.17 20.35
N VAL A 41 -2.44 -1.13 20.27
CA VAL A 41 -1.10 -1.19 19.70
C VAL A 41 -0.38 -2.30 20.47
N GLN A 42 -0.12 -3.42 19.80
CA GLN A 42 0.77 -4.42 20.36
C GLN A 42 2.12 -3.74 20.50
N PRO A 43 2.79 -3.78 21.66
CA PRO A 43 4.10 -3.17 21.80
C PRO A 43 5.01 -3.75 20.73
N ASN A 44 5.39 -2.93 19.76
CA ASN A 44 6.42 -3.30 18.83
C ASN A 44 7.75 -3.18 19.57
N ASP A 45 8.59 -4.22 19.53
CA ASP A 45 9.96 -4.14 20.07
C ASP A 45 10.87 -3.23 19.20
N GLY A 46 10.28 -2.31 18.42
CA GLY A 46 10.95 -1.46 17.44
C GLY A 46 11.10 -0.03 17.93
N ILE A 47 12.07 0.69 17.37
CA ILE A 47 12.36 2.10 17.70
C ILE A 47 11.32 3.05 17.07
N VAL A 48 10.55 2.59 16.08
CA VAL A 48 9.61 3.39 15.27
C VAL A 48 8.19 2.97 15.61
N ASP A 49 7.30 3.92 15.92
CA ASP A 49 5.88 3.63 16.16
C ASP A 49 5.22 2.99 14.93
N ASP A 50 4.13 2.26 15.15
CA ASP A 50 3.40 1.57 14.08
C ASP A 50 2.82 2.53 13.03
N HIS A 51 2.74 3.85 13.29
CA HIS A 51 2.18 4.84 12.35
C HIS A 51 3.19 5.85 11.82
N GLU A 52 4.46 5.73 12.20
CA GLU A 52 5.52 6.64 11.76
C GLU A 52 6.21 6.14 10.49
N CYS A 53 6.62 7.07 9.63
CA CYS A 53 7.44 6.72 8.48
C CYS A 53 8.80 6.17 8.93
N CYS A 54 9.19 5.01 8.41
CA CYS A 54 10.47 4.37 8.73
C CYS A 54 11.72 5.04 8.11
N ILE A 55 11.56 6.16 7.39
CA ILE A 55 12.69 6.93 6.82
C ILE A 55 12.91 8.23 7.60
N CYS A 56 11.85 9.02 7.80
CA CYS A 56 11.94 10.31 8.49
C CYS A 56 11.51 10.27 9.97
N PHE A 57 11.01 9.13 10.45
CA PHE A 57 10.55 8.93 11.83
C PHE A 57 9.47 9.94 12.26
N SER A 58 8.61 10.33 11.33
CA SER A 58 7.52 11.29 11.56
C SER A 58 6.20 10.74 11.03
N MET A 59 5.10 11.08 11.72
CA MET A 59 3.73 10.75 11.30
C MET A 59 3.23 11.69 10.18
N GLU A 60 3.74 12.91 10.10
CA GLU A 60 3.45 13.86 9.02
C GLU A 60 4.77 14.29 8.38
N SER A 61 4.80 14.33 7.04
CA SER A 61 5.93 14.92 6.31
C SER A 61 5.83 16.45 6.26
N ASP A 62 6.87 17.12 5.76
CA ASP A 62 6.88 18.58 5.58
C ASP A 62 5.73 19.10 4.69
N SER A 63 5.18 18.25 3.81
CA SER A 63 4.04 18.58 2.95
C SER A 63 2.69 18.18 3.54
N GLY A 64 2.65 17.67 4.77
CA GLY A 64 1.43 17.18 5.43
C GLY A 64 0.97 15.79 4.97
N GLU A 65 1.81 15.04 4.24
CA GLU A 65 1.53 13.65 3.88
C GLU A 65 1.62 12.73 5.11
N THR A 66 0.70 11.79 5.25
CA THR A 66 0.78 10.69 6.23
C THR A 66 1.32 9.40 5.60
N PRO A 67 1.97 8.50 6.35
CA PRO A 67 2.53 7.28 5.81
C PRO A 67 1.44 6.37 5.24
N SER A 68 1.41 6.22 3.92
CA SER A 68 0.39 5.47 3.18
C SER A 68 0.96 4.24 2.45
N GLU A 69 2.27 4.23 2.20
CA GLU A 69 2.96 3.11 1.56
C GLU A 69 3.40 2.11 2.63
N VAL A 70 2.87 0.88 2.55
CA VAL A 70 3.16 -0.19 3.51
C VAL A 70 3.98 -1.28 2.82
N CYS A 71 5.01 -1.79 3.50
CA CYS A 71 5.77 -2.91 2.98
C CYS A 71 4.90 -4.18 2.85
N ASN A 72 4.94 -4.81 1.68
CA ASN A 72 4.20 -6.05 1.38
C ASN A 72 4.65 -7.29 2.17
N ASN A 73 5.81 -7.22 2.84
CA ASN A 73 6.28 -8.32 3.67
C ASN A 73 5.51 -8.32 4.99
N GLU A 74 4.72 -9.37 5.24
CA GLU A 74 3.87 -9.56 6.43
C GLU A 74 4.64 -9.50 7.75
N LYS A 75 5.94 -9.81 7.76
CA LYS A 75 6.80 -9.68 8.94
C LYS A 75 7.34 -8.26 9.14
N CYS A 76 7.32 -7.45 8.08
CA CYS A 76 7.85 -6.09 8.08
C CYS A 76 6.75 -5.08 8.36
N GLN A 77 5.71 -5.03 7.51
CA GLN A 77 4.56 -4.11 7.56
C GLN A 77 4.89 -2.66 7.98
N ARG A 78 6.09 -2.19 7.65
CA ARG A 78 6.53 -0.83 7.97
C ARG A 78 5.92 0.18 7.01
N TYR A 79 5.63 1.35 7.57
CA TYR A 79 4.98 2.46 6.90
C TYR A 79 6.00 3.47 6.37
N PHE A 80 5.67 4.07 5.23
CA PHE A 80 6.47 5.09 4.59
C PHE A 80 5.56 6.18 4.01
N HIS A 81 5.99 7.43 4.08
CA HIS A 81 5.47 8.47 3.18
C HIS A 81 5.80 8.09 1.74
N SER A 82 4.90 8.36 0.79
CA SER A 82 5.14 8.11 -0.63
C SER A 82 6.32 8.95 -1.10
N SER A 83 6.40 10.21 -0.65
CA SER A 83 7.53 11.11 -0.94
C SER A 83 8.87 10.55 -0.46
N CYS A 84 8.96 10.11 0.80
CA CYS A 84 10.19 9.53 1.35
C CYS A 84 10.60 8.25 0.64
N LEU A 85 9.66 7.34 0.38
CA LEU A 85 9.95 6.08 -0.29
C LEU A 85 10.33 6.29 -1.77
N LEU A 86 9.65 7.20 -2.46
CA LEU A 86 9.96 7.55 -3.84
C LEU A 86 11.39 8.11 -3.95
N GLN A 87 11.75 9.07 -3.10
CA GLN A 87 13.10 9.65 -3.08
C GLN A 87 14.15 8.57 -2.80
N TRP A 88 13.88 7.65 -1.87
CA TRP A 88 14.77 6.54 -1.58
C TRP A 88 14.99 5.63 -2.80
N LEU A 89 13.90 5.20 -3.44
CA LEU A 89 13.97 4.27 -4.56
C LEU A 89 14.57 4.92 -5.82
N GLN A 90 14.40 6.23 -6.01
CA GLN A 90 14.99 6.95 -7.15
C GLN A 90 16.51 7.04 -7.10
N VAL A 91 17.10 7.09 -5.90
CA VAL A 91 18.56 7.19 -5.73
C VAL A 91 19.26 5.83 -5.99
N VAL A 92 18.54 4.72 -5.86
CA VAL A 92 19.09 3.38 -6.06
C VAL A 92 19.12 3.04 -7.55
N ALA A 93 20.34 2.93 -8.11
CA ALA A 93 20.54 2.53 -9.50
C ALA A 93 20.01 1.11 -9.77
N GLY A 94 19.34 0.92 -10.91
CA GLY A 94 18.83 -0.38 -11.35
C GLY A 94 17.39 -0.68 -10.91
N ASN A 95 16.76 0.19 -10.12
CA ASN A 95 15.33 0.07 -9.84
C ASN A 95 14.51 0.22 -11.13
N GLN A 96 13.45 -0.58 -11.24
CA GLN A 96 12.63 -0.66 -12.44
C GLN A 96 11.41 0.24 -12.33
N ILE A 97 11.05 0.92 -13.42
CA ILE A 97 9.83 1.71 -13.50
C ILE A 97 8.91 1.07 -14.52
N PHE A 98 7.68 0.76 -14.10
CA PHE A 98 6.61 0.30 -14.97
C PHE A 98 5.25 0.60 -14.34
N PHE A 99 4.24 0.89 -15.16
CA PHE A 99 2.89 1.29 -14.73
C PHE A 99 2.88 2.47 -13.73
N ASP A 100 3.68 3.52 -13.98
CA ASP A 100 3.79 4.71 -13.12
C ASP A 100 4.17 4.39 -11.66
N ARG A 101 4.83 3.25 -11.44
CA ARG A 101 5.39 2.85 -10.15
C ARG A 101 6.87 2.55 -10.29
N ILE A 102 7.64 2.89 -9.26
CA ILE A 102 9.03 2.47 -9.11
C ILE A 102 9.10 1.23 -8.22
N HIS A 103 9.86 0.24 -8.64
CA HIS A 103 10.03 -1.04 -7.98
C HIS A 103 11.49 -1.21 -7.53
N GLY A 104 11.67 -1.62 -6.28
CA GLY A 104 12.98 -1.88 -5.69
C GLY A 104 12.86 -2.64 -4.39
N PHE A 105 13.78 -2.39 -3.45
CA PHE A 105 13.84 -3.10 -2.17
C PHE A 105 13.47 -2.21 -0.99
N CYS A 106 12.72 -2.77 -0.05
CA CYS A 106 12.30 -2.10 1.18
C CYS A 106 13.53 -1.69 2.02
N PRO A 107 13.62 -0.42 2.47
CA PRO A 107 14.72 0.05 3.31
C PRO A 107 14.89 -0.74 4.62
N ASN A 108 13.79 -1.29 5.16
CA ASN A 108 13.80 -1.99 6.44
C ASN A 108 14.11 -3.49 6.32
N CYS A 109 13.48 -4.20 5.39
CA CYS A 109 13.56 -5.68 5.31
C CYS A 109 14.17 -6.21 4.01
N ASN A 110 14.57 -5.33 3.08
CA ASN A 110 15.16 -5.68 1.80
C ASN A 110 14.31 -6.63 0.92
N THR A 111 13.00 -6.69 1.16
CA THR A 111 12.03 -7.40 0.31
C THR A 111 11.48 -6.45 -0.75
N ASN A 112 10.96 -6.98 -1.87
CA ASN A 112 10.37 -6.17 -2.94
C ASN A 112 9.29 -5.21 -2.42
N ILE A 113 9.39 -3.95 -2.82
CA ILE A 113 8.43 -2.89 -2.55
C ILE A 113 8.23 -2.06 -3.82
N SER A 114 7.08 -1.38 -3.92
CA SER A 114 6.81 -0.47 -5.03
C SER A 114 6.11 0.78 -4.54
N CYS A 115 6.50 1.94 -5.06
CA CYS A 115 5.91 3.24 -4.73
C CYS A 115 5.33 3.88 -5.99
N ALA A 116 4.18 4.57 -5.86
CA ALA A 116 3.65 5.37 -6.95
C ALA A 116 4.56 6.55 -7.28
N ILE A 117 4.71 6.86 -8.56
CA ILE A 117 5.39 8.07 -9.02
C ILE A 117 4.34 9.16 -9.13
N VAL A 118 4.18 9.95 -8.06
CA VAL A 118 3.27 11.09 -8.06
C VAL A 118 3.98 12.26 -8.75
N SER A 119 3.50 12.62 -9.96
CA SER A 119 3.95 13.83 -10.64
C SER A 119 3.23 15.02 -10.01
N ASN A 120 3.96 15.92 -9.35
CA ASN A 120 3.45 17.23 -8.93
C ASN A 120 3.24 18.15 -10.13
#